data_AF-A0A7C4QLC3-F1
#
_entry.id   AF-A0A7C4QLC3-F1
#
_cell.length_a   1.000
_cell.length_b   1.000
_cell.length_c   1.000
_cell.angle_alpha   90.00
_cell.angle_beta   90.00
_cell.angle_gamma   90.00
#
_symmetry.space_group_name_H-M   'P 1'
#
loop_
_entity.id
_entity.type
_entity.pdbx_description
1 polymer ?
#
loop_
_entity_poly.entity_id
_entity_poly.type
_entity_poly.pdbx_seq_one_letter_code
_entity_poly.pdbx_strand_id
1 'polypeptide(L)' 'MGKKELIKAKGEVIEVLPDCMYRVRLETGHEAICVASGRMRRNFIRVVVGDKVVCEFS' A
#
# COMPACT_ATOMS: atom_id res chain seq x y z
N MET A 1 -25.03 -3.93 -7.67
CA MET A 1 -24.19 -4.76 -6.77
C MET A 1 -22.82 -4.88 -7.42
N GLY A 2 -21.98 -3.85 -7.25
CA GLY A 2 -20.78 -3.66 -8.07
C GLY A 2 -19.61 -4.50 -7.54
N LYS A 3 -19.17 -5.48 -8.33
CA LYS A 3 -17.86 -6.11 -8.18
C LYS A 3 -16.83 -5.00 -8.44
N LYS A 4 -16.33 -4.36 -7.38
CA LYS A 4 -15.07 -3.64 -7.46
C LYS A 4 -14.00 -4.71 -7.65
N GLU A 5 -13.53 -4.86 -8.88
CA GLU A 5 -12.36 -5.66 -9.19
C GLU A 5 -11.18 -5.02 -8.47
N LEU A 6 -10.89 -5.53 -7.27
CA LEU A 6 -9.74 -5.13 -6.48
C LEU A 6 -8.50 -5.63 -7.20
N ILE A 7 -7.81 -4.72 -7.89
CA ILE A 7 -6.54 -5.04 -8.53
C ILE A 7 -5.49 -5.08 -7.43
N LYS A 8 -4.94 -6.28 -7.21
CA LYS A 8 -3.82 -6.50 -6.29
C LYS A 8 -2.54 -6.31 -7.05
N ALA A 9 -1.75 -5.31 -6.65
CA ALA A 9 -0.40 -5.15 -7.15
C ALA A 9 0.60 -5.30 -6.02
N LYS A 10 1.75 -5.87 -6.33
CA LYS A 10 2.88 -5.96 -5.41
C LYS A 10 3.81 -4.79 -5.64
N GLY A 11 4.37 -4.28 -4.56
CA GLY A 11 5.35 -3.21 -4.61
C GLY A 11 6.19 -3.14 -3.35
N GLU A 12 7.17 -2.25 -3.38
CA GLU A 12 8.09 -1.99 -2.28
C GLU A 12 7.90 -0.57 -1.77
N VAL A 13 7.87 -0.38 -0.45
CA VAL A 13 7.76 0.94 0.15
C VAL A 13 9.06 1.70 -0.02
N ILE A 14 9.02 2.82 -0.75
CA ILE A 14 10.18 3.69 -0.98
C ILE A 14 10.27 4.82 0.04
N GLU A 15 9.13 5.36 0.49
CA GLU A 15 9.09 6.46 1.46
C GLU A 15 7.87 6.35 2.36
N VAL A 16 8.02 6.78 3.62
CA VAL A 16 6.92 6.91 4.57
C VAL A 16 6.54 8.39 4.67
N LEU A 17 5.30 8.70 4.32
CA LEU A 17 4.75 10.05 4.35
C LEU A 17 4.00 10.27 5.68
N PRO A 18 3.81 11.55 6.10
CA PRO A 18 2.89 11.87 7.18
C PRO A 18 1.47 11.36 6.86
N ASP A 19 0.67 11.11 7.88
CA ASP A 19 -0.72 10.61 7.79
C ASP A 19 -0.89 9.11 7.42
N CYS A 20 0.08 8.26 7.74
CA CYS A 20 0.03 6.81 7.40
C CYS A 20 -0.09 6.56 5.88
N MET A 21 0.43 7.49 5.09
CA MET A 21 0.62 7.32 3.66
C MET A 21 2.00 6.74 3.39
N TYR A 22 2.08 5.86 2.41
CA TYR A 22 3.27 5.16 2.02
C TYR A 22 3.44 5.33 0.53
N ARG A 23 4.62 5.79 0.12
CA ARG A 23 4.98 5.82 -1.28
C ARG A 23 5.50 4.43 -1.63
N VAL A 24 4.82 3.77 -2.55
CA VAL A 24 5.10 2.39 -2.95
C VAL A 24 5.50 2.38 -4.40
N ARG A 25 6.64 1.76 -4.71
CA ARG A 25 7.07 1.47 -6.06
C ARG A 25 6.55 0.10 -6.46
N LEU A 26 5.67 0.07 -7.45
CA LEU A 26 5.14 -1.17 -8.00
C LEU A 26 6.20 -1.88 -8.84
N GLU A 27 6.11 -3.21 -8.94
CA GLU A 27 6.99 -4.00 -9.83
C GLU A 27 6.84 -3.60 -11.31
N THR A 28 5.73 -2.94 -11.68
CA THR A 28 5.50 -2.38 -13.02
C THR A 28 6.26 -1.08 -13.29
N GLY A 29 7.04 -0.57 -12.33
CA GLY A 29 7.84 0.64 -12.47
C GLY A 29 7.12 1.94 -12.12
N HIS A 30 5.81 1.89 -11.84
CA HIS A 30 5.03 3.04 -11.40
C HIS A 30 5.12 3.26 -9.89
N GLU A 31 5.05 4.53 -9.48
CA GLU A 31 4.97 4.92 -8.08
C GLU A 31 3.52 5.23 -7.73
N ALA A 32 3.03 4.65 -6.64
CA ALA A 32 1.69 4.87 -6.12
C ALA A 32 1.77 5.36 -4.66
N ILE A 33 0.85 6.25 -4.30
CA ILE A 33 0.65 6.61 -2.89
C ILE A 33 -0.46 5.72 -2.35
N CYS A 34 -0.15 4.97 -1.30
CA CYS A 34 -1.07 4.05 -0.66
C CYS A 34 -1.25 4.44 0.80
N VAL A 35 -2.45 4.24 1.32
CA VAL A 35 -2.75 4.42 2.75
C VAL A 35 -2.83 3.06 3.41
N ALA A 36 -2.38 2.95 4.66
CA ALA A 36 -2.58 1.72 5.43
C ALA A 36 -4.09 1.39 5.51
N SER A 37 -4.43 0.14 5.21
CA SER A 37 -5.80 -0.34 5.37
C SER A 37 -6.21 -0.27 6.85
N GLY A 38 -7.50 -0.01 7.13
CA GLY A 38 -8.00 0.06 8.51
C GLY A 38 -7.72 -1.22 9.34
N ARG A 39 -7.58 -2.38 8.68
CA ARG A 39 -7.19 -3.64 9.32
C ARG A 39 -5.74 -3.62 9.83
N MET A 40 -4.82 -2.96 9.12
CA MET A 40 -3.42 -2.80 9.53
C MET A 40 -3.30 -1.91 10.77
N ARG A 41 -4.11 -0.83 10.83
CA ARG A 41 -4.20 0.05 12.01
C ARG A 41 -4.69 -0.70 13.26
N ARG A 42 -5.73 -1.54 13.12
CA ARG A 42 -6.24 -2.35 14.25
C ARG A 42 -5.22 -3.36 14.76
N ASN A 43 -4.36 -3.86 13.89
CA ASN A 43 -3.36 -4.87 14.22
C ASN A 43 -1.97 -4.26 14.50
N PHE A 44 -1.90 -2.94 14.68
CA PHE A 44 -0.67 -2.19 14.99
C PHE A 44 0.53 -2.56 14.09
N ILE A 45 0.25 -2.84 12.81
CA ILE A 45 1.30 -3.22 11.86
C ILE A 45 2.09 -1.95 11.51
N ARG A 46 3.38 -1.99 11.79
CA ARG A 46 4.31 -0.91 11.47
C ARG A 46 5.01 -1.24 10.16
N VAL A 47 4.85 -0.37 9.18
CA VAL A 47 5.48 -0.50 7.86
C VAL A 47 6.73 0.37 7.85
N VAL A 48 7.81 -0.15 7.28
CA VAL A 48 9.12 0.50 7.18
C VAL A 48 9.50 0.64 5.70
N VAL A 49 10.40 1.57 5.38
CA VAL A 49 10.98 1.68 4.04
C VAL A 49 11.72 0.39 3.68
N GLY A 50 11.52 -0.10 2.45
CA GLY A 50 12.06 -1.37 1.95
C GLY A 50 11.15 -2.58 2.21
N ASP A 51 9.99 -2.39 2.86
CA ASP A 51 9.05 -3.48 3.09
C ASP A 51 8.26 -3.80 1.82
N LYS A 52 8.02 -5.10 1.57
CA LYS A 52 7.24 -5.57 0.42
C LYS A 52 5.76 -5.63 0.79
N VAL A 53 4.98 -4.76 0.18
CA VAL A 53 3.55 -4.61 0.46
C VAL A 53 2.71 -5.01 -0.75
N VAL A 54 1.49 -5.49 -0.47
CA VAL A 54 0.47 -5.71 -1.50
C VAL A 54 -0.51 -4.57 -1.44
N CYS A 55 -0.56 -3.78 -2.50
CA CYS A 55 -1.47 -2.67 -2.65
C CYS A 55 -2.75 -3.16 -3.35
N GLU A 56 -3.89 -2.83 -2.75
CA GLU A 56 -5.20 -3.05 -3.36
C GLU A 56 -5.72 -1.74 -3.93
N PHE A 57 -5.94 -1.70 -5.24
CA PHE A 57 -6.55 -0.57 -5.93
C PHE A 57 -8.05 -0.82 -6.07
N SER A 58 -8.86 0.18 -5.73
CA SER A 58 -10.33 0.13 -5.74
C SER A 58 -10.93 1.21 -6.63
#